data_AF-A0A961DCE5-F1
#
_entry.id   AF-A0A961DCE5-F1
#
_cell.length_a   1.000
_cell.length_b   1.000
_cell.length_c   1.000
_cell.angle_alpha   90.00
_cell.angle_beta   90.00
_cell.angle_gamma   90.00
#
_symmetry.space_group_name_H-M   'P 1'
#
loop_
_entity.id
_entity.type
_entity.pdbx_description
1 polymer ?
#
loop_
_entity_poly.entity_id
_entity_poly.type
_entity_poly.pdbx_seq_one_letter_code
_entity_poly.pdbx_strand_id
1 'polypeptide(L)'
;MKRLLVILSAFTLASCAMMNINSHRMKAAQRKMLDTRKLQQDGQWDEALAMAERMHGSVSKSITSDPRQKSAAGPMVDLQPLLVAWENGPYAELKSALQKKDAKRSGAAFASLRQQCVNCHAVLGKTQVVVSEIP
;
A
#
# COMPACT_ATOMS: atom_id res chain seq x y z
N MET A 1 11.35 -14.85 -52.19
CA MET A 1 10.32 -14.17 -51.37
C MET A 1 10.00 -15.02 -50.15
N LYS A 2 10.23 -14.49 -48.93
CA LYS A 2 9.40 -14.63 -47.71
C LYS A 2 10.27 -14.36 -46.47
N ARG A 3 10.26 -13.10 -46.04
CA ARG A 3 10.57 -12.73 -44.66
C ARG A 3 9.32 -13.05 -43.85
N LEU A 4 9.42 -13.91 -42.84
CA LEU A 4 8.39 -14.12 -41.84
C LEU A 4 8.92 -13.59 -40.51
N LEU A 5 8.41 -12.40 -40.15
CA LEU A 5 8.16 -12.00 -38.76
C LEU A 5 7.29 -13.10 -38.10
N VAL A 6 7.29 -13.35 -36.80
CA VAL A 6 6.83 -12.43 -35.75
C VAL A 6 7.30 -13.00 -34.40
N ILE A 7 7.85 -12.10 -33.58
CA ILE A 7 8.17 -12.24 -32.16
C ILE A 7 6.88 -12.52 -31.38
N LEU A 8 6.75 -13.68 -30.72
CA LEU A 8 5.56 -13.95 -29.90
C LEU A 8 5.82 -14.96 -28.78
N SER A 9 6.66 -14.59 -27.81
CA SER A 9 6.79 -15.37 -26.56
C SER A 9 7.43 -14.60 -25.40
N ALA A 10 6.98 -13.36 -25.15
CA ALA A 10 7.47 -12.54 -24.03
C ALA A 10 6.38 -11.94 -23.13
N PHE A 11 5.13 -12.44 -23.15
CA PHE A 11 4.01 -11.83 -22.41
C PHE A 11 3.53 -12.57 -21.16
N THR A 12 4.09 -13.71 -20.78
CA THR A 12 3.60 -14.49 -19.62
C THR A 12 4.42 -14.31 -18.33
N LEU A 13 5.66 -13.82 -18.40
CA LEU A 13 6.53 -13.64 -17.22
C LEU A 13 6.29 -12.31 -16.48
N ALA A 14 5.72 -11.31 -17.14
CA ALA A 14 5.51 -9.99 -16.56
C ALA A 14 4.42 -10.00 -15.47
N SER A 15 3.34 -10.78 -15.64
CA SER A 15 2.21 -10.79 -14.70
C SER A 15 2.55 -11.44 -13.35
N CYS A 16 3.41 -12.46 -13.34
CA CYS A 16 3.88 -13.09 -12.09
C CYS A 16 4.88 -12.19 -11.34
N ALA A 17 5.78 -11.51 -12.07
CA ALA A 17 6.74 -10.58 -11.48
C ALA A 17 6.04 -9.34 -10.88
N MET A 18 5.06 -8.76 -11.60
CA MET A 18 4.28 -7.62 -11.11
C MET A 18 3.46 -7.97 -9.85
N MET A 19 2.86 -9.17 -9.80
CA MET A 19 2.13 -9.63 -8.63
C MET A 19 3.04 -9.76 -7.39
N ASN A 20 4.28 -10.20 -7.59
CA ASN A 20 5.26 -10.33 -6.52
C ASN A 20 5.75 -8.94 -6.02
N ILE A 21 6.05 -8.03 -6.95
CA ILE A 21 6.52 -6.67 -6.65
C ILE A 21 5.49 -5.88 -5.83
N ASN A 22 4.22 -5.91 -6.22
CA ASN A 22 3.16 -5.20 -5.50
C ASN A 22 2.95 -5.79 -4.09
N SER A 23 3.02 -7.11 -3.94
CA SER A 23 2.99 -7.77 -2.63
C SER A 23 4.16 -7.33 -1.72
N HIS A 24 5.39 -7.30 -2.23
CA HIS A 24 6.55 -6.84 -1.47
C HIS A 24 6.44 -5.37 -1.05
N ARG A 25 5.95 -4.51 -1.94
CA ARG A 25 5.72 -3.08 -1.66
C ARG A 25 4.67 -2.87 -0.56
N MET A 26 3.56 -3.60 -0.60
CA MET A 26 2.53 -3.51 0.46
C MET A 26 3.05 -4.00 1.81
N LYS A 27 3.79 -5.11 1.85
CA LYS A 27 4.46 -5.57 3.09
C LYS A 27 5.46 -4.54 3.61
N ALA A 28 6.21 -3.90 2.71
CA ALA A 28 7.15 -2.86 3.07
C ALA A 28 6.47 -1.57 3.55
N ALA A 29 5.26 -1.25 3.06
CA ALA A 29 4.44 -0.15 3.55
C ALA A 29 3.90 -0.46 4.95
N GLN A 30 3.39 -1.68 5.17
CA GLN A 30 2.88 -2.10 6.47
C GLN A 30 3.95 -2.02 7.58
N ARG A 31 5.18 -2.50 7.31
CA ARG A 31 6.28 -2.37 8.28
C ARG A 31 6.54 -0.90 8.64
N LYS A 32 6.61 -0.04 7.63
CA LYS A 32 6.84 1.40 7.85
C LYS A 32 5.69 2.06 8.61
N MET A 33 4.44 1.64 8.41
CA MET A 33 3.31 2.12 9.21
C MET A 33 3.50 1.83 10.70
N LEU A 34 3.96 0.62 11.06
CA LEU A 34 4.27 0.24 12.43
C LEU A 34 5.45 1.07 12.99
N ASP A 35 6.51 1.23 12.20
CA ASP A 35 7.66 2.05 12.58
C ASP A 35 7.27 3.52 12.79
N THR A 36 6.46 4.09 11.88
CA THR A 36 5.92 5.45 12.03
C THR A 36 5.15 5.60 13.33
N ARG A 37 4.28 4.63 13.66
CA ARG A 37 3.53 4.68 14.92
C ARG A 37 4.48 4.68 16.11
N LYS A 38 5.43 3.75 16.13
CA LYS A 38 6.40 3.64 17.22
C LYS A 38 7.16 4.96 17.43
N LEU A 39 7.71 5.53 16.35
CA LEU A 39 8.38 6.82 16.38
C LEU A 39 7.46 7.94 16.90
N GLN A 40 6.21 7.96 16.46
CA GLN A 40 5.23 8.93 16.93
C GLN A 40 4.96 8.79 18.44
N GLN A 41 4.80 7.57 18.95
CA GLN A 41 4.59 7.30 20.38
C GLN A 41 5.81 7.66 21.23
N ASP A 42 7.00 7.46 20.67
CA ASP A 42 8.28 7.82 21.28
C ASP A 42 8.55 9.35 21.21
N GLY A 43 7.64 10.15 20.62
CA GLY A 43 7.77 11.60 20.47
C GLY A 43 8.75 12.04 19.36
N GLN A 44 9.25 11.11 18.56
CA GLN A 44 10.17 11.33 17.44
C GLN A 44 9.39 11.74 16.18
N TRP A 45 8.80 12.93 16.23
CA TRP A 45 7.83 13.41 15.23
C TRP A 45 8.41 13.58 13.83
N ASP A 46 9.65 14.07 13.72
CA ASP A 46 10.26 14.36 12.43
C ASP A 46 10.69 13.04 11.75
N GLU A 47 11.20 12.08 12.53
CA GLU A 47 11.48 10.72 12.08
C GLU A 47 10.20 9.96 11.72
N ALA A 48 9.14 10.14 12.49
CA ALA A 48 7.83 9.58 12.19
C ALA A 48 7.31 10.11 10.85
N LEU A 49 7.37 11.43 10.61
CA LEU A 49 6.98 12.05 9.34
C LEU A 49 7.81 11.49 8.18
N ALA A 50 9.14 11.44 8.32
CA ALA A 50 10.02 10.86 7.30
C ALA A 50 9.69 9.38 7.02
N MET A 51 9.35 8.60 8.05
CA MET A 51 8.94 7.20 7.89
C MET A 51 7.58 7.09 7.18
N ALA A 52 6.63 7.97 7.49
CA ALA A 52 5.33 8.03 6.81
C ALA A 52 5.49 8.37 5.32
N GLU A 53 6.43 9.23 4.96
CA GLU A 53 6.75 9.52 3.55
C GLU A 53 7.39 8.31 2.84
N ARG A 54 8.27 7.56 3.51
CA ARG A 54 8.79 6.30 2.97
C ARG A 54 7.71 5.22 2.82
N MET A 55 6.72 5.20 3.72
CA MET A 55 5.52 4.35 3.62
C MET A 55 4.74 4.70 2.35
N HIS A 56 4.41 5.98 2.17
CA HIS A 56 3.73 6.48 0.97
C HIS A 56 4.49 6.17 -0.31
N GLY A 57 5.81 6.38 -0.34
CA GLY A 57 6.63 6.01 -1.50
C GLY A 57 6.58 4.51 -1.84
N SER A 58 6.30 3.64 -0.86
CA SER A 58 6.09 2.21 -1.10
C SER A 58 4.72 1.95 -1.74
N VAL A 59 3.68 2.68 -1.32
CA VAL A 59 2.30 2.55 -1.83
C VAL A 59 2.12 3.21 -3.20
N SER A 60 2.61 4.44 -3.37
CA SER A 60 2.52 5.22 -4.62
C SER A 60 3.19 4.51 -5.81
N LYS A 61 4.30 3.80 -5.56
CA LYS A 61 4.91 2.94 -6.59
C LYS A 61 3.99 1.81 -7.05
N SER A 62 3.11 1.30 -6.18
CA SER A 62 2.10 0.32 -6.58
C SER A 62 0.94 0.96 -7.34
N ILE A 63 0.54 2.19 -7.03
CA ILE A 63 -0.48 2.94 -7.80
C ILE A 63 -0.07 3.09 -9.26
N THR A 64 1.19 3.47 -9.50
CA THR A 64 1.71 3.81 -10.82
C THR A 64 2.12 2.61 -11.69
N SER A 65 2.05 1.38 -11.16
CA SER A 65 2.58 0.17 -11.82
C SER A 65 1.52 -0.89 -12.12
N ASP A 66 0.33 -0.46 -12.53
CA ASP A 66 -0.82 -1.34 -12.81
C ASP A 66 -1.21 -2.19 -11.58
N PRO A 67 -1.98 -1.61 -10.64
CA PRO A 67 -2.28 -2.23 -9.35
C PRO A 67 -3.36 -3.33 -9.44
N ARG A 68 -3.55 -3.95 -10.60
CA ARG A 68 -4.50 -5.05 -10.76
C ARG A 68 -3.98 -6.31 -10.07
N GLN A 69 -4.82 -6.95 -9.26
CA GLN A 69 -4.49 -8.21 -8.60
C GLN A 69 -5.58 -9.26 -8.79
N LYS A 70 -5.17 -10.52 -8.90
CA LYS A 70 -6.11 -11.64 -8.92
C LYS A 70 -6.76 -11.79 -7.55
N SER A 71 -8.09 -11.74 -7.49
CA SER A 71 -8.86 -12.04 -6.29
C SER A 71 -8.88 -13.54 -6.00
N ALA A 72 -9.24 -13.92 -4.78
CA ALA A 72 -9.45 -15.32 -4.40
C ALA A 72 -10.55 -16.01 -5.24
N ALA A 73 -11.53 -15.24 -5.73
CA ALA A 73 -12.60 -15.73 -6.60
C ALA A 73 -12.17 -15.93 -8.06
N GLY A 74 -10.98 -15.46 -8.46
CA GLY A 74 -10.45 -15.64 -9.82
C GLY A 74 -10.36 -14.39 -10.69
N PRO A 75 -11.30 -13.42 -10.66
CA PRO A 75 -11.21 -12.19 -11.44
C PRO A 75 -10.01 -11.31 -11.05
N MET A 76 -9.48 -10.58 -12.03
CA MET A 76 -8.57 -9.46 -11.79
C MET A 76 -9.37 -8.29 -11.22
N VAL A 77 -8.91 -7.74 -10.10
CA VAL A 77 -9.50 -6.58 -9.43
C VAL A 77 -8.55 -5.41 -9.59
N ASP A 78 -9.09 -4.29 -10.06
CA ASP A 78 -8.37 -3.02 -10.07
C ASP A 78 -8.36 -2.40 -8.67
N LEU A 79 -7.17 -2.27 -8.08
CA LEU A 79 -6.98 -1.67 -6.77
C LEU A 79 -6.70 -0.16 -6.84
N GLN A 80 -6.56 0.43 -8.03
CA GLN A 80 -6.24 1.85 -8.19
C GLN A 80 -7.20 2.77 -7.40
N PRO A 81 -8.54 2.58 -7.44
CA PRO A 81 -9.45 3.42 -6.68
C PRO A 81 -9.20 3.36 -5.16
N LEU A 82 -8.90 2.17 -4.65
CA LEU A 82 -8.64 1.95 -3.21
C LEU A 82 -7.32 2.58 -2.77
N LEU A 83 -6.28 2.48 -3.61
CA LEU A 83 -4.97 3.06 -3.32
C LEU A 83 -4.99 4.59 -3.41
N VAL A 84 -5.74 5.16 -4.37
CA VAL A 84 -5.96 6.62 -4.44
C VAL A 84 -6.78 7.11 -3.24
N ALA A 85 -7.82 6.37 -2.83
CA ALA A 85 -8.59 6.70 -1.63
C ALA A 85 -7.74 6.62 -0.34
N TRP A 86 -6.82 5.66 -0.27
CA TRP A 86 -5.83 5.55 0.82
C TRP A 86 -4.91 6.78 0.88
N GLU A 87 -4.42 7.23 -0.28
CA GLU A 87 -3.52 8.39 -0.39
C GLU A 87 -4.20 9.71 0.00
N ASN A 88 -5.38 9.96 -0.57
CA ASN A 88 -6.10 11.23 -0.41
C ASN A 88 -6.88 11.34 0.91
N GLY A 89 -7.14 10.21 1.58
CA GLY A 89 -7.87 10.19 2.85
C GLY A 89 -6.93 9.97 4.04
N PRO A 90 -6.80 8.73 4.53
CA PRO A 90 -6.13 8.45 5.80
C PRO A 90 -4.63 8.77 5.78
N TYR A 91 -3.94 8.67 4.64
CA TYR A 91 -2.54 9.08 4.56
C TYR A 91 -2.37 10.60 4.65
N ALA A 92 -3.18 11.37 3.92
CA ALA A 92 -3.16 12.84 3.97
C ALA A 92 -3.44 13.34 5.40
N GLU A 93 -4.43 12.76 6.09
CA GLU A 93 -4.71 13.08 7.50
C GLU A 93 -3.53 12.72 8.41
N LEU A 94 -2.92 11.54 8.24
CA LEU A 94 -1.74 11.15 9.02
C LEU A 94 -0.59 12.15 8.80
N LYS A 95 -0.29 12.49 7.55
CA LYS A 95 0.78 13.45 7.22
C LYS A 95 0.52 14.80 7.89
N SER A 96 -0.70 15.33 7.80
CA SER A 96 -1.06 16.59 8.44
C SER A 96 -0.95 16.51 9.96
N ALA A 97 -1.40 15.41 10.58
CA ALA A 97 -1.34 15.21 12.02
C ALA A 97 0.11 15.09 12.53
N LEU A 98 0.98 14.37 11.81
CA LEU A 98 2.41 14.27 12.15
C LEU A 98 3.11 15.62 12.02
N GLN A 99 2.84 16.39 10.95
CA GLN A 99 3.38 17.75 10.78
C GLN A 99 2.98 18.69 11.92
N LYS A 100 1.75 18.56 12.42
CA LYS A 100 1.21 19.35 13.53
C LYS A 100 1.55 18.78 14.91
N LYS A 101 2.24 17.63 14.96
CA LYS A 101 2.54 16.88 16.20
C LYS A 101 1.27 16.58 17.02
N ASP A 102 0.16 16.33 16.34
CA ASP A 102 -1.16 16.07 16.92
C ASP A 102 -1.30 14.56 17.23
N ALA A 103 -1.02 14.19 18.48
CA ALA A 103 -1.09 12.80 18.94
C ALA A 103 -2.49 12.18 18.81
N LYS A 104 -3.54 12.97 19.03
CA LYS A 104 -4.92 12.47 18.97
C LYS A 104 -5.33 12.18 17.53
N ARG A 105 -5.09 13.13 16.62
CA ARG A 105 -5.44 12.96 15.20
C ARG A 105 -4.54 11.95 14.51
N SER A 106 -3.26 11.86 14.87
CA SER A 106 -2.37 10.84 14.30
C SER A 106 -2.81 9.43 14.69
N GLY A 107 -3.22 9.21 15.95
CA GLY A 107 -3.81 7.93 16.37
C GLY A 107 -5.05 7.54 15.55
N ALA A 108 -5.99 8.46 15.35
CA ALA A 108 -7.18 8.22 14.52
C ALA A 108 -6.83 7.96 13.04
N ALA A 109 -5.84 8.67 12.50
CA ALA A 109 -5.36 8.49 11.13
C ALA A 109 -4.71 7.11 10.95
N PHE A 110 -3.94 6.62 11.92
CA PHE A 110 -3.39 5.25 11.90
C PHE A 110 -4.48 4.18 11.89
N ALA A 111 -5.53 4.33 12.71
CA ALA A 111 -6.66 3.41 12.71
C ALA A 111 -7.36 3.40 11.33
N SER A 112 -7.52 4.57 10.71
CA SER A 112 -8.12 4.71 9.38
C SER A 112 -7.24 4.11 8.27
N LEU A 113 -5.92 4.29 8.34
CA LEU A 113 -4.95 3.65 7.43
C LEU A 113 -5.04 2.13 7.50
N ARG A 114 -5.06 1.59 8.72
CA ARG A 114 -5.22 0.15 8.99
C ARG A 114 -6.52 -0.37 8.38
N GLN A 115 -7.63 0.33 8.58
CA GLN A 115 -8.92 -0.07 8.03
C GLN A 115 -8.90 -0.10 6.49
N GLN A 116 -8.22 0.85 5.84
CA GLN A 116 -8.08 0.79 4.39
C GLN A 116 -7.21 -0.36 3.90
N CYS A 117 -6.18 -0.77 4.66
CA CYS A 117 -5.47 -2.01 4.37
C CYS A 117 -6.41 -3.21 4.46
N VAL A 118 -7.22 -3.33 5.52
CA VAL A 118 -8.20 -4.41 5.68
C VAL A 118 -9.20 -4.43 4.52
N ASN A 119 -9.74 -3.27 4.14
CA ASN A 119 -10.71 -3.16 3.04
C ASN A 119 -10.10 -3.59 1.70
N CYS A 120 -8.86 -3.17 1.40
CA CYS A 120 -8.13 -3.59 0.21
C CYS A 120 -7.95 -5.12 0.16
N HIS A 121 -7.63 -5.73 1.30
CA HIS A 121 -7.49 -7.16 1.41
C HIS A 121 -8.82 -7.93 1.30
N ALA A 122 -9.90 -7.38 1.87
CA ALA A 122 -11.24 -7.95 1.78
C ALA A 122 -11.74 -8.01 0.32
N VAL A 123 -11.49 -6.95 -0.46
CA VAL A 123 -11.80 -6.88 -1.90
C VAL A 123 -11.07 -7.98 -2.70
N LEU A 124 -9.90 -8.41 -2.25
CA LEU A 124 -9.16 -9.52 -2.86
C LEU A 124 -9.64 -10.89 -2.37
N GLY A 125 -10.66 -10.97 -1.51
CA GLY A 125 -11.10 -12.21 -0.88
C GLY A 125 -10.09 -12.78 0.12
N LYS A 126 -9.15 -11.96 0.60
CA LYS A 126 -8.15 -12.35 1.61
C LYS A 126 -8.69 -11.97 2.99
N THR A 127 -9.55 -12.81 3.54
CA THR A 127 -10.26 -12.54 4.80
C THR A 127 -9.44 -12.86 6.06
N GLN A 128 -8.37 -13.66 5.94
CA GLN A 128 -7.45 -13.98 7.05
C GLN A 128 -6.26 -13.01 7.13
N VAL A 129 -6.49 -11.71 6.92
CA VAL A 129 -5.38 -10.74 6.94
C VAL A 129 -5.18 -10.22 8.35
N VAL A 130 -4.14 -10.76 8.99
CA VAL A 130 -3.61 -10.23 10.24
C VAL A 130 -2.85 -8.95 9.93
N VAL A 131 -3.53 -7.82 10.03
CA VAL A 131 -2.83 -6.53 10.14
C VAL A 131 -2.32 -6.45 11.57
N SER A 132 -1.00 -6.45 11.78
CA SER A 132 -0.40 -6.34 13.12
C SER A 132 -0.97 -5.16 13.88
N GLU A 133 -1.40 -5.34 15.12
CA GLU A 133 -1.91 -4.27 15.97
C GLU A 133 -0.96 -3.06 15.95
N ILE A 134 -1.56 -1.89 15.86
CA ILE A 134 -0.86 -0.63 16.02
C ILE A 134 -1.04 -0.30 17.51
N PRO A 135 -0.02 -0.53 18.37
CA PRO A 135 -0.12 -0.19 19.78
C PRO A 135 -0.34 1.32 19.98
#